data_AF-A0A957Q1F6-F1
#
_entry.id   AF-A0A957Q1F6-F1
#
_cell.length_a   1.000
_cell.length_b   1.000
_cell.length_c   1.000
_cell.angle_alpha   90.00
_cell.angle_beta   90.00
_cell.angle_gamma   90.00
#
_symmetry.space_group_name_H-M   'P 1'
#
loop_
_entity.id
_entity.type
_entity.pdbx_description
1 polymer ?
#
loop_
_entity_poly.entity_id
_entity_poly.type
_entity_poly.pdbx_seq_one_letter_code
_entity_poly.pdbx_strand_id
1 'polypeptide(L)' 'GETERQAALDALRQTYVMHIDYLQGTGPVQVRSYSTEALALPAAVLEQVYRTNALHYYPGL' A
#
# COMPACT_ATOMS: atom_id res chain seq x y z
N GLY A 1 -7.51 19.04 -15.41
CA GLY A 1 -8.34 19.94 -14.56
C GLY A 1 -8.22 19.58 -13.10
N GLU A 2 -8.56 20.48 -12.18
CA GLU A 2 -8.46 20.25 -10.72
C GLU A 2 -9.21 18.99 -10.25
N THR A 3 -10.33 18.67 -10.89
CA THR A 3 -11.10 17.43 -10.68
C THR A 3 -10.33 16.15 -11.05
N GLU A 4 -9.56 16.16 -12.14
CA GLU A 4 -8.76 15.00 -12.58
C GLU A 4 -7.59 14.76 -11.63
N ARG A 5 -6.98 15.84 -11.14
CA ARG A 5 -5.92 15.77 -10.12
C ARG A 5 -6.46 15.15 -8.83
N GLN A 6 -7.63 15.58 -8.37
CA GLN A 6 -8.24 15.04 -7.16
C GLN A 6 -8.57 13.55 -7.30
N ALA A 7 -9.15 13.15 -8.43
CA ALA A 7 -9.44 11.75 -8.74
C ALA A 7 -8.17 10.88 -8.75
N ALA A 8 -7.07 11.39 -9.32
CA ALA A 8 -5.78 10.68 -9.31
C ALA A 8 -5.22 10.50 -7.89
N LEU A 9 -5.33 11.53 -7.04
CA LEU A 9 -4.90 11.45 -5.64
C LEU A 9 -5.75 10.46 -4.84
N ASP A 10 -7.06 10.42 -5.08
CA ASP A 10 -7.96 9.48 -4.40
C ASP A 10 -7.67 8.03 -4.82
N ALA A 11 -7.39 7.79 -6.10
CA ALA A 11 -6.98 6.48 -6.61
C ALA A 11 -5.64 6.00 -6.01
N LEU A 12 -4.67 6.91 -5.89
CA LEU A 12 -3.40 6.63 -5.21
C LEU A 12 -3.63 6.30 -3.74
N ARG A 13 -4.44 7.09 -3.03
CA ARG A 13 -4.78 6.84 -1.62
C ARG A 13 -5.39 5.46 -1.43
N GLN A 14 -6.39 5.10 -2.24
CA GLN A 14 -7.02 3.78 -2.17
C GLN A 14 -6.02 2.65 -2.38
N THR A 15 -5.10 2.82 -3.34
CA THR A 15 -4.05 1.83 -3.60
C THR A 15 -3.10 1.66 -2.41
N TYR A 16 -2.69 2.75 -1.77
CA TYR A 16 -1.81 2.68 -0.60
C TYR A 16 -2.51 2.07 0.61
N VAL A 17 -3.77 2.42 0.87
CA VAL A 17 -4.56 1.83 1.95
C VAL A 17 -4.69 0.32 1.76
N MET A 18 -5.07 -0.14 0.56
CA MET A 18 -5.18 -1.56 0.25
C MET A 18 -3.85 -2.32 0.46
N HIS A 19 -2.72 -1.75 0.06
CA HIS A 19 -1.41 -2.39 0.29
C HIS A 19 -1.07 -2.45 1.78
N ILE A 20 -1.36 -1.41 2.56
CA ILE A 20 -1.12 -1.40 4.00
C ILE A 20 -1.98 -2.46 4.68
N ASP A 21 -3.28 -2.51 4.36
CA ASP A 21 -4.20 -3.49 4.93
C ASP A 21 -3.75 -4.92 4.61
N TYR A 22 -3.32 -5.17 3.36
CA TYR A 22 -2.83 -6.50 2.95
C TYR A 22 -1.52 -6.91 3.64
N LEU A 23 -0.57 -5.98 3.83
CA LEU A 23 0.74 -6.31 4.41
C LEU A 23 0.70 -6.38 5.94
N GLN A 24 -0.04 -5.47 6.59
CA GLN A 24 -0.01 -5.29 8.06
C GLN A 24 -1.23 -5.90 8.77
N GLY A 25 -2.36 -6.03 8.09
CA GLY A 25 -3.61 -6.47 8.70
C GLY A 25 -3.55 -7.89 9.24
N THR A 26 -4.45 -8.20 10.16
CA THR A 26 -4.69 -9.55 10.68
C THR A 26 -6.12 -9.95 10.34
N GLY A 27 -6.28 -10.78 9.31
CA GLY A 27 -7.59 -11.29 8.87
C GLY A 27 -7.95 -10.95 7.41
N PRO A 28 -9.22 -11.16 7.03
CA PRO A 28 -9.66 -10.97 5.65
C PRO A 28 -9.58 -9.50 5.22
N VAL A 29 -9.03 -9.28 4.04
CA VAL A 29 -8.94 -7.97 3.37
C VAL A 29 -9.46 -8.07 1.95
N GLN A 30 -10.01 -6.97 1.43
CA GLN A 30 -10.41 -6.87 0.03
C GLN A 30 -9.28 -6.32 -0.81
N VAL A 31 -8.83 -7.14 -1.76
CA VAL A 31 -7.89 -6.72 -2.80
C VAL A 31 -8.67 -6.68 -4.11
N ARG A 32 -8.98 -5.46 -4.56
CA ARG A 32 -9.82 -5.21 -5.74
C ARG A 32 -11.17 -5.96 -5.62
N SER A 33 -11.40 -6.97 -6.43
CA SER A 33 -12.67 -7.71 -6.52
C SER A 33 -12.68 -9.04 -5.77
N TYR A 34 -11.63 -9.39 -5.05
CA TYR A 34 -11.56 -10.66 -4.31
C TYR A 34 -11.14 -10.46 -2.86
N SER A 35 -11.57 -11.38 -2.01
CA SER A 35 -11.20 -11.45 -0.60
C SER A 35 -9.97 -12.34 -0.44
N THR A 36 -9.05 -11.94 0.43
CA THR A 36 -7.87 -12.73 0.77
C THR A 36 -7.46 -12.47 2.21
N GLU A 37 -6.65 -13.35 2.79
CA GLU A 37 -6.09 -13.12 4.13
C GLU A 37 -4.90 -12.16 4.04
N ALA A 38 -4.85 -11.19 4.96
CA ALA A 38 -3.70 -10.32 5.12
C ALA A 38 -2.47 -11.11 5.61
N LEU A 39 -1.29 -10.62 5.24
CA LEU A 39 -0.02 -11.30 5.51
C LEU A 39 0.47 -11.15 6.94
N ALA A 40 -0.06 -10.17 7.69
CA ALA A 40 0.35 -9.86 9.06
C ALA A 40 1.89 -9.84 9.22
N LEU A 41 2.59 -9.16 8.30
CA LEU A 41 4.05 -9.22 8.25
C LEU A 41 4.67 -8.65 9.53
N PRO A 42 5.75 -9.27 10.04
CA PRO A 42 6.49 -8.71 11.17
C PRO A 42 7.04 -7.32 10.85
N ALA A 43 7.16 -6.47 11.88
CA ALA A 43 7.64 -5.09 11.73
C ALA A 43 8.99 -4.98 10.99
N ALA A 44 9.94 -5.89 11.26
CA ALA A 44 11.24 -5.90 10.58
C ALA A 44 11.13 -6.17 9.07
N VAL A 45 10.16 -6.99 8.65
CA VAL A 45 9.91 -7.28 7.23
C VAL A 45 9.24 -6.07 6.57
N LEU A 46 8.27 -5.45 7.25
CA LEU A 46 7.61 -4.23 6.77
C LEU A 46 8.61 -3.10 6.57
N GLU A 47 9.54 -2.90 7.51
CA GLU A 47 10.61 -1.91 7.41
C GLU A 47 11.47 -2.16 6.16
N GLN A 48 11.87 -3.41 5.91
CA GLN A 48 12.64 -3.76 4.72
C GLN A 48 11.86 -3.51 3.42
N VAL A 49 10.57 -3.85 3.38
CA VAL A 49 9.69 -3.59 2.23
C VAL A 49 9.58 -2.08 1.96
N TYR A 50 9.27 -1.29 2.99
CA TYR A 50 9.12 0.16 2.84
C TYR A 50 10.43 0.85 2.47
N ARG A 51 11.54 0.43 3.06
CA ARG A 51 12.86 0.92 2.69
C ARG A 51 13.20 0.59 1.24
N THR A 52 12.93 -0.63 0.79
CA THR A 52 13.22 -1.05 -0.59
C THR A 52 12.39 -0.25 -1.59
N ASN A 53 11.09 -0.07 -1.31
CA ASN A 53 10.22 0.77 -2.13
C ASN A 53 10.69 2.23 -2.15
N ALA A 54 11.05 2.78 -0.98
CA ALA A 54 11.55 4.14 -0.88
C ALA A 54 12.82 4.33 -1.73
N LEU A 55 13.80 3.42 -1.62
CA LEU A 55 15.02 3.48 -2.43
C LEU A 55 14.76 3.34 -3.94
N HIS A 56 13.77 2.54 -4.33
CA HIS A 56 13.42 2.33 -5.73
C HIS A 56 12.74 3.55 -6.36
N TYR A 57 11.77 4.14 -5.67
CA TYR A 57 10.96 5.25 -6.20
C TYR A 57 11.55 6.62 -5.90
N TYR A 58 12.37 6.73 -4.85
CA TYR A 58 12.95 7.98 -4.36
C TYR A 58 14.46 7.82 -4.13
N PRO A 59 15.26 7.54 -5.18
CA PRO A 59 16.70 7.38 -5.02
C PRO A 59 17.33 8.69 -4.54
N GLY A 60 18.09 8.62 -3.45
CA GLY A 60 18.85 9.75 -2.90
C GLY A 60 18.07 10.68 -1.94
N LEU A 61 16.84 10.30 -1.56
CA LEU A 61 16.14 10.85 -0.40
C LEU A 61 16.62 10.24 0.92
#